data_AF-A0A660L2H7-F1
#
_entry.id   AF-A0A660L2H7-F1
#
_cell.length_a   1.000
_cell.length_b   1.000
_cell.length_c   1.000
_cell.angle_alpha   90.00
_cell.angle_beta   90.00
_cell.angle_gamma   90.00
#
_symmetry.space_group_name_H-M   'P 1'
#
loop_
_entity.id
_entity.type
_entity.pdbx_description
1 polymer ?
#
loop_
_entity_poly.entity_id
_entity_poly.type
_entity_poly.pdbx_seq_one_letter_code
_entity_poly.pdbx_strand_id
1 'polypeptide(L)'
;MPSSHRSSTVTARREIWHAATSYIELHLATSLNVDEVARAAITSRRQLQRVFAAEGETTVREYITVARMRRATSLVLESDDPLARIAPAVGYGHVSAFIKAFRLHHGTTPIELRRRHRDVAGAPRAVARDWVGARAGDGAGDDLRGAV
;
A
#
# COMPACT_ATOMS: atom_id res chain seq x y z
N MET A 1 -38.59 -8.94 26.94
CA MET A 1 -37.38 -9.75 26.66
C MET A 1 -36.86 -9.41 25.25
N PRO A 2 -35.89 -8.48 25.08
CA PRO A 2 -35.28 -8.23 23.78
C PRO A 2 -34.03 -9.11 23.57
N SER A 3 -33.83 -9.50 22.32
CA SER A 3 -33.06 -10.65 21.83
C SER A 3 -31.53 -10.56 21.97
N SER A 4 -30.92 -11.55 22.64
CA SER A 4 -29.47 -11.75 22.85
C SER A 4 -28.62 -12.11 21.61
N HIS A 5 -29.13 -11.92 20.39
CA HIS A 5 -28.45 -12.32 19.14
C HIS A 5 -27.74 -11.17 18.40
N ARG A 6 -27.97 -9.91 18.80
CA ARG A 6 -27.36 -8.75 18.13
C ARG A 6 -25.89 -8.55 18.50
N SER A 7 -25.51 -8.84 19.75
CA SER A 7 -24.14 -8.66 20.26
C SER A 7 -23.16 -9.66 19.64
N SER A 8 -23.57 -10.92 19.43
CA SER A 8 -22.69 -11.93 18.79
C SER A 8 -22.32 -11.57 17.36
N THR A 9 -23.23 -10.94 16.62
CA THR A 9 -22.99 -10.52 15.23
C THR A 9 -22.03 -9.33 15.13
N VAL A 10 -22.08 -8.41 16.10
CA VAL A 10 -21.15 -7.27 16.16
C VAL A 10 -19.75 -7.74 16.54
N THR A 11 -19.63 -8.62 17.53
CA THR A 11 -18.34 -9.19 17.94
C THR A 11 -17.68 -9.96 16.78
N ALA A 12 -18.44 -10.86 16.12
CA ALA A 12 -17.92 -11.62 14.98
C ALA A 12 -17.47 -10.72 13.82
N ARG A 13 -18.16 -9.59 13.57
CA ARG A 13 -17.75 -8.65 12.51
C ARG A 13 -16.43 -7.97 12.82
N ARG A 14 -16.24 -7.55 14.07
CA ARG A 14 -14.98 -6.95 14.54
C ARG A 14 -13.82 -7.93 14.48
N GLU A 15 -14.04 -9.19 14.86
CA GLU A 15 -13.03 -10.24 14.75
C GLU A 15 -12.57 -10.44 13.30
N ILE A 16 -13.51 -10.51 12.36
CA ILE A 16 -13.19 -10.61 10.92
C ILE A 16 -12.41 -9.37 10.46
N TRP A 17 -12.82 -8.17 10.87
CA TRP A 17 -12.12 -6.92 10.55
C TRP A 17 -10.67 -6.97 11.04
N HIS A 18 -10.46 -7.24 12.32
CA HIS A 18 -9.12 -7.28 12.92
C HIS A 18 -8.23 -8.35 12.29
N ALA A 19 -8.76 -9.55 12.05
CA ALA A 19 -8.01 -10.61 11.40
C ALA A 19 -7.60 -10.22 9.97
N ALA A 20 -8.52 -9.65 9.19
CA ALA A 20 -8.28 -9.23 7.82
C ALA A 20 -7.26 -8.07 7.74
N THR A 21 -7.43 -7.01 8.53
CA THR A 21 -6.51 -5.87 8.50
C THR A 21 -5.12 -6.27 8.98
N SER A 22 -5.02 -7.09 10.03
CA SER A 22 -3.73 -7.58 10.53
C SER A 22 -3.01 -8.42 9.46
N TYR A 23 -3.74 -9.30 8.78
CA TYR A 23 -3.19 -10.08 7.67
C TYR A 23 -2.70 -9.18 6.54
N ILE A 24 -3.48 -8.18 6.14
CA ILE A 24 -3.10 -7.24 5.08
C ILE A 24 -1.80 -6.50 5.44
N GLU A 25 -1.70 -5.92 6.64
CA GLU A 25 -0.54 -5.14 7.07
C GLU A 25 0.76 -5.97 7.09
N LEU A 26 0.66 -7.26 7.46
CA LEU A 26 1.81 -8.18 7.47
C LEU A 26 2.26 -8.63 6.07
N HIS A 27 1.40 -8.50 5.05
CA HIS A 27 1.63 -9.06 3.71
C HIS A 27 1.60 -7.98 2.61
N LEU A 28 1.79 -6.70 2.94
CA LEU A 28 1.73 -5.60 1.96
C LEU A 28 2.74 -5.75 0.81
N ALA A 29 3.88 -6.38 1.07
CA ALA A 29 4.97 -6.58 0.10
C ALA A 29 4.68 -7.69 -0.94
N THR A 30 3.71 -8.56 -0.68
CA THR A 30 3.38 -9.68 -1.58
C THR A 30 2.17 -9.34 -2.45
N SER A 31 1.91 -10.19 -3.44
CA SER A 31 0.70 -10.10 -4.25
C SER A 31 -0.51 -10.53 -3.41
N LEU A 32 -1.15 -9.57 -2.75
CA LEU A 32 -2.39 -9.78 -1.99
C LEU A 32 -3.61 -9.81 -2.91
N ASN A 33 -4.42 -10.87 -2.83
CA ASN A 33 -5.75 -10.89 -3.40
C ASN A 33 -6.85 -11.02 -2.31
N VAL A 34 -8.08 -10.68 -2.68
CA VAL A 34 -9.21 -10.63 -1.74
C VAL A 34 -9.55 -12.02 -1.18
N ASP A 35 -9.27 -13.10 -1.91
CA ASP A 35 -9.56 -14.46 -1.43
C ASP A 35 -8.58 -14.91 -0.35
N GLU A 36 -7.32 -14.50 -0.44
CA GLU A 36 -6.32 -14.75 0.60
C GLU A 36 -6.70 -14.06 1.91
N VAL A 37 -7.10 -12.79 1.83
CA VAL A 37 -7.58 -12.04 3.01
C VAL A 37 -8.81 -12.71 3.61
N ALA A 38 -9.75 -13.15 2.78
CA ALA A 38 -10.96 -13.83 3.25
C ALA A 38 -10.63 -15.15 3.95
N ARG A 39 -9.72 -15.96 3.38
CA ARG A 39 -9.24 -17.20 3.98
C ARG A 39 -8.53 -16.95 5.31
N ALA A 40 -7.65 -15.96 5.38
CA ALA A 40 -6.93 -15.59 6.61
C ALA A 40 -7.88 -15.13 7.73
N ALA A 41 -8.97 -14.46 7.36
CA ALA A 41 -10.01 -14.02 8.30
C ALA A 41 -11.13 -15.06 8.52
N ILE A 42 -10.96 -16.30 8.04
CA ILE A 42 -11.90 -17.42 8.21
C ILE A 42 -13.32 -17.02 7.78
N THR A 43 -13.43 -16.37 6.62
CA THR A 43 -14.69 -15.85 6.12
C THR A 43 -14.83 -15.98 4.61
N SER A 44 -16.05 -15.75 4.10
CA SER A 44 -16.29 -15.69 2.65
C SER A 44 -15.93 -14.31 2.10
N ARG A 45 -15.56 -14.23 0.82
CA ARG A 45 -15.33 -12.95 0.12
C ARG A 45 -16.50 -11.98 0.28
N ARG A 46 -17.75 -12.48 0.20
CA ARG A 46 -18.96 -11.66 0.35
C ARG A 46 -19.07 -11.08 1.75
N GLN A 47 -18.82 -11.87 2.79
CA GLN A 47 -18.87 -11.39 4.16
C GLN A 47 -17.73 -10.43 4.47
N LEU A 48 -16.53 -10.70 3.97
CA LEU A 48 -15.38 -9.79 4.07
C LEU A 48 -15.72 -8.41 3.49
N GLN A 49 -16.28 -8.35 2.28
CA GLN A 49 -16.68 -7.09 1.67
C GLN A 49 -17.72 -6.33 2.52
N ARG A 50 -18.70 -7.03 3.10
CA ARG A 50 -19.69 -6.43 4.00
C ARG A 50 -19.04 -5.88 5.28
N VAL A 51 -18.05 -6.58 5.83
CA VAL A 51 -17.29 -6.14 7.01
C VAL A 51 -16.51 -4.86 6.69
N PHE A 52 -15.80 -4.82 5.57
CA PHE A 52 -15.03 -3.63 5.17
C PHE A 52 -15.92 -2.42 4.91
N ALA A 53 -17.09 -2.62 4.30
CA ALA A 53 -18.05 -1.55 4.08
C ALA A 53 -18.67 -1.04 5.41
N ALA A 54 -18.92 -1.94 6.37
CA ALA A 54 -19.60 -1.60 7.62
C ALA A 54 -18.69 -1.05 8.72
N GLU A 55 -17.45 -1.55 8.83
CA GLU A 55 -16.51 -1.16 9.89
C GLU A 55 -15.47 -0.14 9.41
N GLY A 56 -15.12 -0.16 8.12
CA GLY A 56 -14.07 0.69 7.56
C GLY A 56 -14.52 1.66 6.48
N GLU A 57 -15.82 1.66 6.14
CA GLU A 57 -16.41 2.48 5.07
C GLU A 57 -15.61 2.44 3.76
N THR A 58 -15.01 1.28 3.47
CA THR A 58 -14.06 1.11 2.37
C THR A 58 -14.19 -0.27 1.73
N THR A 59 -13.42 -0.48 0.66
CA THR A 59 -13.26 -1.81 0.06
C THR A 59 -11.94 -2.43 0.50
N VAL A 60 -11.85 -3.77 0.44
CA VAL A 60 -10.60 -4.49 0.74
C VAL A 60 -9.43 -3.98 -0.13
N ARG A 61 -9.68 -3.72 -1.41
CA ARG A 61 -8.64 -3.25 -2.36
C ARG A 61 -8.17 -1.84 -2.05
N GLU A 62 -9.10 -0.96 -1.68
CA GLU A 62 -8.78 0.41 -1.30
C GLU A 62 -8.01 0.44 0.01
N TYR A 63 -8.42 -0.35 1.02
CA TYR A 63 -7.66 -0.51 2.26
C TYR A 63 -6.24 -0.99 2.00
N ILE A 64 -6.04 -2.02 1.15
CA ILE A 64 -4.69 -2.49 0.78
C ILE A 64 -3.88 -1.35 0.15
N THR A 65 -4.50 -0.55 -0.71
CA THR A 65 -3.83 0.57 -1.38
C THR A 65 -3.42 1.64 -0.35
N VAL A 66 -4.32 2.04 0.55
CA VAL A 66 -4.02 3.01 1.61
C VAL A 66 -2.92 2.49 2.54
N ALA A 67 -2.98 1.23 2.95
CA ALA A 67 -1.97 0.62 3.80
C ALA A 67 -0.58 0.58 3.11
N ARG A 68 -0.54 0.21 1.82
CA ARG A 68 0.69 0.26 1.00
C ARG A 68 1.25 1.67 0.90
N MET A 69 0.40 2.68 0.67
CA MET A 69 0.84 4.08 0.56
C MET A 69 1.34 4.66 1.88
N ARG A 70 0.71 4.28 3.00
CA ARG A 70 1.23 4.60 4.33
C ARG A 70 2.63 4.03 4.53
N ARG A 71 2.82 2.74 4.24
CA ARG A 71 4.15 2.10 4.36
C ARG A 71 5.18 2.71 3.41
N ALA A 72 4.77 3.01 2.17
CA ALA A 72 5.63 3.65 1.19
C ALA A 72 6.08 5.04 1.65
N THR A 73 5.18 5.83 2.23
CA THR A 73 5.49 7.14 2.78
C THR A 73 6.58 7.05 3.84
N SER A 74 6.45 6.15 4.82
CA SER A 74 7.49 5.90 5.82
C SER A 74 8.83 5.57 5.17
N LEU A 75 8.88 4.63 4.23
CA LEU A 75 10.13 4.26 3.55
C LEU A 75 10.75 5.42 2.75
N VAL A 76 9.92 6.22 2.09
CA VAL A 76 10.37 7.35 1.28
C VAL A 76 10.97 8.46 2.15
N LEU A 77 10.42 8.69 3.34
CA LEU A 77 10.86 9.74 4.26
C LEU A 77 12.00 9.30 5.18
N GLU A 78 12.04 8.03 5.55
CA GLU A 78 13.00 7.49 6.53
C GLU A 78 14.28 6.93 5.89
N SER A 79 14.27 6.65 4.57
CA SER A 79 15.44 6.12 3.86
C SER A 79 15.74 6.84 2.55
N ASP A 80 17.00 6.74 2.11
CA ASP A 80 17.45 7.16 0.78
C ASP A 80 17.41 6.01 -0.23
N ASP A 81 16.69 4.92 0.07
CA ASP A 81 16.60 3.78 -0.85
C ASP A 81 16.06 4.23 -2.21
N PRO A 82 16.59 3.66 -3.31
CA PRO A 82 16.05 3.92 -4.63
C PRO A 82 14.64 3.36 -4.74
N LEU A 83 13.78 4.00 -5.54
CA LEU A 83 12.40 3.56 -5.72
C LEU A 83 12.30 2.12 -6.26
N ALA A 84 13.33 1.65 -6.96
CA ALA A 84 13.47 0.25 -7.40
C ALA A 84 13.50 -0.75 -6.24
N ARG A 85 13.93 -0.37 -5.04
CA ARG A 85 13.84 -1.20 -3.82
C ARG A 85 12.54 -0.98 -3.06
N ILE A 86 12.03 0.26 -3.04
CA ILE A 86 10.80 0.59 -2.30
C ILE A 86 9.57 -0.04 -2.95
N ALA A 87 9.45 0.02 -4.28
CA ALA A 87 8.28 -0.50 -5.01
C ALA A 87 7.95 -1.97 -4.66
N PRO A 88 8.88 -2.94 -4.78
CA PRO A 88 8.60 -4.33 -4.39
C PRO A 88 8.37 -4.47 -2.88
N ALA A 89 9.04 -3.68 -2.03
CA ALA A 89 8.83 -3.72 -0.58
C ALA A 89 7.42 -3.30 -0.14
N VAL A 90 6.68 -2.59 -1.00
CA VAL A 90 5.27 -2.23 -0.77
C VAL A 90 4.30 -2.91 -1.76
N GLY A 91 4.74 -3.97 -2.43
CA GLY A 91 3.88 -4.84 -3.24
C GLY A 91 3.60 -4.36 -4.65
N TYR A 92 4.49 -3.54 -5.24
CA TYR A 92 4.44 -3.12 -6.64
C TYR A 92 5.57 -3.78 -7.43
N GLY A 93 5.22 -4.57 -8.45
CA GLY A 93 6.20 -5.23 -9.33
C GLY A 93 6.99 -4.29 -10.24
N HIS A 94 6.49 -3.07 -10.46
CA HIS A 94 7.14 -2.07 -11.31
C HIS A 94 7.14 -0.70 -10.65
N VAL A 95 8.27 0.01 -10.78
CA VAL A 95 8.47 1.36 -10.23
C VAL A 95 7.47 2.36 -10.83
N SER A 96 7.18 2.26 -12.12
CA SER A 96 6.21 3.14 -12.81
C SER A 96 4.79 2.99 -12.23
N ALA A 97 4.35 1.76 -11.97
CA ALA A 97 3.07 1.47 -11.34
C ALA A 97 3.00 2.04 -9.91
N PHE A 98 4.09 1.89 -9.15
CA PHE A 98 4.23 2.48 -7.82
C PHE A 98 4.12 4.01 -7.86
N ILE A 99 4.91 4.69 -8.71
CA ILE A 99 4.89 6.15 -8.82
C ILE A 99 3.49 6.66 -9.20
N LYS A 100 2.83 5.99 -10.15
CA LYS A 100 1.46 6.35 -10.57
C LYS A 100 0.48 6.23 -9.40
N ALA A 101 0.50 5.11 -8.68
CA ALA A 101 -0.37 4.90 -7.54
C ALA A 101 -0.08 5.88 -6.39
N PHE A 102 1.19 6.15 -6.11
CA PHE A 102 1.63 7.12 -5.10
C PHE A 102 1.16 8.53 -5.44
N ARG A 103 1.31 8.95 -6.70
CA ARG A 103 0.82 10.25 -7.16
C ARG A 103 -0.69 10.36 -7.12
N LEU A 104 -1.42 9.30 -7.47
CA LEU A 104 -2.87 9.28 -7.37
C LEU A 104 -3.33 9.44 -5.92
N HIS A 105 -2.63 8.81 -4.97
CA HIS A 105 -3.00 8.84 -3.56
C HIS A 105 -2.57 10.14 -2.84
N HIS A 106 -1.36 10.64 -3.09
CA HIS A 106 -0.79 11.79 -2.37
C HIS A 106 -0.79 13.11 -3.17
N GLY A 107 -1.16 13.10 -4.46
CA GLY A 107 -1.09 14.26 -5.34
C GLY A 107 0.34 14.66 -5.77
N THR A 108 1.37 13.96 -5.28
CA THR A 108 2.79 14.24 -5.55
C THR A 108 3.58 12.95 -5.77
N THR A 109 4.80 13.04 -6.31
CA THR A 109 5.65 11.85 -6.50
C THR A 109 6.44 11.52 -5.22
N PRO A 110 6.90 10.26 -5.06
CA PRO A 110 7.76 9.88 -3.94
C PRO A 110 9.02 10.74 -3.83
N ILE A 111 9.67 11.04 -4.96
CA ILE A 111 10.91 11.85 -5.00
C ILE A 111 10.63 13.28 -4.55
N GLU A 112 9.53 13.87 -5.03
CA GLU A 112 9.13 15.22 -4.65
C GLU A 112 8.83 15.31 -3.15
N LEU A 113 8.13 14.31 -2.60
CA LEU A 113 7.87 14.21 -1.17
C LEU A 113 9.19 14.14 -0.37
N ARG A 114 10.12 13.27 -0.78
CA ARG A 114 11.43 13.14 -0.13
C ARG A 114 12.22 14.45 -0.16
N ARG A 115 12.20 15.16 -1.29
CA ARG A 115 12.87 16.47 -1.44
C ARG A 115 12.30 17.50 -0.47
N ARG A 116 10.98 17.71 -0.49
CA ARG A 116 10.30 18.66 0.39
C ARG A 116 10.55 18.37 1.87
N HIS A 117 10.55 17.09 2.25
CA HIS A 117 10.84 16.69 3.62
C HIS A 117 12.27 17.08 4.05
N ARG A 118 13.26 16.94 3.17
CA ARG A 118 14.64 17.37 3.46
C ARG A 118 14.77 18.88 3.55
N ASP A 119 14.08 19.62 2.68
CA ASP A 119 14.12 21.09 2.68
C ASP A 119 13.57 21.66 4.01
N VAL A 120 12.50 21.04 4.56
CA VAL A 120 11.91 21.42 5.85
C VAL A 120 12.75 20.93 7.04
N ALA A 121 13.31 19.72 6.97
CA ALA A 121 14.06 19.12 8.08
C ALA A 121 15.48 19.67 8.28
N GLY A 122 16.01 20.46 7.33
CA GLY A 122 17.33 21.12 7.45
C GLY A 122 18.54 20.18 7.58
N ALA A 123 18.38 18.86 7.42
CA ALA A 123 19.39 17.86 7.78
C ALA A 123 19.86 17.02 6.57
N PRO A 124 21.17 16.85 6.37
CA PRO A 124 21.72 15.84 5.48
C PRO A 124 21.63 14.45 6.14
N ARG A 125 20.99 13.48 5.49
CA ARG A 125 21.14 12.06 5.88
C ARG A 125 22.24 11.42 5.04
N ALA A 126 23.26 10.90 5.74
CA ALA A 126 24.44 10.29 5.17
C ALA A 126 24.15 8.89 4.59
N VAL A 127 24.87 8.64 3.50
CA VAL A 127 24.89 7.49 2.57
C VAL A 127 24.60 6.09 3.16
N ALA A 128 23.66 5.38 2.53
CA ALA A 128 23.68 3.91 2.49
C ALA A 128 24.87 3.48 1.63
N ARG A 129 26.00 3.23 2.29
CA ARG A 129 27.17 2.58 1.70
C ARG A 129 26.76 1.16 1.30
N ASP A 130 27.23 0.73 0.13
CA ASP A 130 27.09 -0.62 -0.47
C ASP A 130 25.89 -0.89 -1.37
N TRP A 131 25.76 -0.10 -2.45
CA TRP A 131 25.09 -0.58 -3.66
C TRP A 131 26.12 -1.02 -4.72
N VAL A 132 26.63 -2.26 -4.58
CA VAL A 132 27.32 -2.97 -5.66
C VAL A 132 26.26 -3.71 -6.48
N GLY A 133 26.02 -3.21 -7.70
CA GLY A 133 25.41 -3.99 -8.79
C GLY A 133 23.94 -3.73 -9.07
N ALA A 134 23.67 -2.89 -10.09
CA ALA A 134 22.86 -3.27 -11.25
C ALA A 134 22.71 -2.07 -12.20
N ARG A 135 23.43 -2.12 -13.33
CA ARG A 135 23.01 -1.40 -14.53
C ARG A 135 21.62 -1.95 -14.91
N ALA A 136 20.60 -1.10 -14.88
CA ALA A 136 19.33 -1.34 -15.56
C ALA A 136 19.10 -0.16 -16.48
N GLY A 137 19.15 -0.47 -17.78
CA GLY A 137 19.29 0.49 -18.86
C GLY A 137 18.13 1.44 -19.03
N ASP A 138 18.49 2.59 -19.60
CA ASP A 138 17.63 3.53 -20.27
C ASP A 138 16.66 2.83 -21.23
N GLY A 139 15.40 3.24 -21.12
CA GLY A 139 14.28 2.79 -21.96
C GLY A 139 13.11 3.74 -21.80
N ALA A 140 13.38 5.04 -21.92
CA ALA A 140 12.35 6.04 -22.21
C ALA A 140 11.97 5.92 -23.70
N GLY A 141 10.96 5.12 -24.01
CA GLY A 141 10.14 5.24 -25.23
C GLY A 141 8.79 5.81 -24.78
N ASP A 142 8.49 7.08 -25.04
CA ASP A 142 8.02 7.68 -26.30
C ASP A 142 6.57 7.30 -26.65
N ASP A 143 5.92 8.22 -27.36
CA ASP A 143 4.57 8.18 -27.95
C ASP A 143 3.41 8.79 -27.15
N LEU A 144 3.36 10.14 -27.18
CA LEU A 144 2.11 10.89 -27.35
C LEU A 144 2.31 12.08 -28.31
N ARG A 145 2.30 11.80 -29.62
CA ARG A 145 1.77 12.66 -30.69
C ARG A 145 1.22 11.69 -31.75
N GLY A 146 -0.06 11.68 -32.12
CA GLY A 146 -0.93 12.80 -32.44
C GLY A 146 -1.27 12.65 -33.92
N ALA A 147 -2.40 11.98 -34.18
CA ALA A 147 -2.94 11.66 -35.49
C ALA A 147 -3.24 12.89 -36.36
N VAL A 148 -3.02 12.76 -37.67
CA VAL A 148 -3.90 13.21 -38.76
C VAL A 148 -3.79 12.19 -39.89
#